data_AF-A0A653J918-F1
#
_entry.id   AF-A0A653J918-F1
#
_cell.length_a   1.000
_cell.length_b   1.000
_cell.length_c   1.000
_cell.angle_alpha   90.00
_cell.angle_beta   90.00
_cell.angle_gamma   90.00
#
_symmetry.space_group_name_H-M   'P 1'
#
loop_
_entity.id
_entity.type
_entity.pdbx_description
1 polymer ?
#
loop_
_entity_poly.entity_id
_entity_poly.type
_entity_poly.pdbx_seq_one_letter_code
_entity_poly.pdbx_strand_id
1 'polypeptide(L)'
;MKRFLLLAALLSTPALAQNTPRGLRDMVGARAGQAEGELQRRGYRNLGGEKGDDRSYTYWWNAERRQCVTIATMEGRYSSITSSPAPDCEQRASGRDRERDRDPNRDRDRDRPRASGSVAPYELSQLCRGQAATRFDRRPSEITVNAPIRQRDGSMVQGWYDREGKRTTFFTCRFDEDDRFLSIL
;
A
#
# COMPACT_ATOMS: atom_id res chain seq x y z
N MET A 1 7.93 48.08 -31.71
CA MET A 1 7.97 46.73 -32.32
C MET A 1 7.63 45.69 -31.24
N LYS A 2 6.95 44.61 -31.63
CA LYS A 2 6.23 43.57 -30.84
C LYS A 2 6.94 43.08 -29.55
N ARG A 3 6.26 43.12 -28.38
CA ARG A 3 5.48 42.03 -27.72
C ARG A 3 6.25 40.72 -27.52
N PHE A 4 6.37 40.25 -26.29
CA PHE A 4 5.95 38.89 -25.89
C PHE A 4 5.70 38.84 -24.37
N LEU A 5 4.42 38.85 -23.99
CA LEU A 5 3.92 38.39 -22.69
C LEU A 5 4.04 36.86 -22.67
N LEU A 6 4.82 36.31 -21.74
CA LEU A 6 4.83 34.88 -21.46
C LEU A 6 3.79 34.59 -20.37
N LEU A 7 2.62 34.08 -20.77
CA LEU A 7 1.69 33.41 -19.86
C LEU A 7 2.28 32.07 -19.45
N ALA A 8 2.73 31.94 -18.21
CA ALA A 8 3.02 30.65 -17.60
C ALA A 8 1.68 29.98 -17.21
N ALA A 9 1.18 29.07 -18.04
CA ALA A 9 0.06 28.22 -17.70
C ALA A 9 0.52 27.19 -16.66
N LEU A 10 0.09 27.36 -15.40
CA LEU A 10 0.21 26.35 -14.36
C LEU A 10 -0.73 25.19 -14.71
N LEU A 11 -0.19 24.16 -15.37
CA LEU A 11 -0.87 22.88 -15.52
C LEU A 11 -0.80 22.15 -14.16
N SER A 12 -1.80 22.37 -13.32
CA SER A 12 -2.03 21.58 -12.12
C SER A 12 -2.39 20.16 -12.54
N THR A 13 -1.43 19.24 -12.58
CA THR A 13 -1.69 17.81 -12.72
C THR A 13 -2.07 17.24 -11.35
N PRO A 14 -3.32 16.77 -11.12
CA PRO A 14 -3.60 15.96 -9.95
C PRO A 14 -2.99 14.57 -10.16
N ALA A 15 -1.85 14.29 -9.54
CA ALA A 15 -1.19 12.99 -9.61
C ALA A 15 -1.44 12.19 -8.33
N LEU A 16 -2.65 11.62 -8.20
CA LEU A 16 -2.98 10.62 -7.17
C LEU A 16 -3.97 9.58 -7.75
N ALA A 17 -3.60 8.88 -8.83
CA ALA A 17 -4.54 7.92 -9.45
C ALA A 17 -3.94 6.64 -10.04
N GLN A 18 -2.61 6.44 -9.97
CA GLN A 18 -1.99 5.32 -10.71
C GLN A 18 -2.21 3.96 -10.03
N ASN A 19 -2.40 3.90 -8.71
CA ASN A 19 -2.68 2.64 -7.98
C ASN A 19 -4.15 2.46 -7.58
N THR A 20 -5.03 3.37 -7.99
CA THR A 20 -6.47 3.24 -7.70
C THR A 20 -7.11 2.24 -8.66
N PRO A 21 -7.75 1.18 -8.14
CA PRO A 21 -8.49 0.21 -8.96
C PRO A 21 -9.47 0.94 -9.88
N ARG A 22 -9.52 0.54 -11.16
CA ARG A 22 -10.29 1.26 -12.19
C ARG A 22 -11.74 1.51 -11.78
N GLY A 23 -12.39 0.54 -11.15
CA GLY A 23 -13.77 0.63 -10.68
C GLY A 23 -13.99 1.41 -9.38
N LEU A 24 -12.95 2.04 -8.83
CA LEU A 24 -13.00 2.88 -7.62
C LEU A 24 -12.38 4.27 -7.83
N ARG A 25 -11.90 4.60 -9.03
CA ARG A 25 -11.25 5.88 -9.33
C ARG A 25 -12.17 7.07 -9.09
N ASP A 26 -13.45 6.88 -9.39
CA ASP A 26 -14.52 7.87 -9.19
C ASP A 26 -14.82 8.15 -7.70
N MET A 27 -14.33 7.31 -6.80
CA MET A 27 -14.57 7.46 -5.36
C MET A 27 -13.45 8.22 -4.64
N VAL A 28 -12.34 8.52 -5.32
CA VAL A 28 -11.28 9.38 -4.75
C VAL A 28 -11.84 10.80 -4.56
N GLY A 29 -11.68 11.35 -3.36
CA GLY A 29 -12.21 12.65 -2.93
C GLY A 29 -13.65 12.61 -2.40
N ALA A 30 -14.35 11.49 -2.54
CA ALA A 30 -15.71 11.32 -2.05
C ALA A 30 -15.76 11.39 -0.51
N ARG A 31 -16.87 11.89 0.05
CA ARG A 31 -17.09 11.90 1.50
C ARG A 31 -17.30 10.47 2.00
N ALA A 32 -16.53 10.06 3.01
CA ALA A 32 -16.50 8.68 3.49
C ALA A 32 -17.89 8.15 3.82
N GLY A 33 -18.67 8.85 4.64
CA GLY A 33 -19.98 8.39 5.07
C GLY A 33 -21.00 8.12 3.95
N GLN A 34 -20.89 8.79 2.80
CA GLN A 34 -21.77 8.53 1.63
C GLN A 34 -21.16 7.50 0.68
N ALA A 35 -19.83 7.47 0.59
CA ALA A 35 -19.10 6.58 -0.29
C ALA A 35 -19.06 5.12 0.21
N GLU A 36 -19.18 4.89 1.52
CA GLU A 36 -19.20 3.53 2.08
C GLU A 36 -20.38 2.69 1.57
N GLY A 37 -21.57 3.29 1.46
CA GLY A 37 -22.74 2.60 0.89
C GLY A 37 -22.56 2.27 -0.60
N GLU A 38 -21.76 3.05 -1.32
CA GLU A 38 -21.41 2.77 -2.72
C GLU A 38 -20.37 1.64 -2.83
N LEU A 39 -19.37 1.60 -1.93
CA LEU A 39 -18.44 0.46 -1.83
C LEU A 39 -19.17 -0.85 -1.57
N GLN A 40 -20.12 -0.85 -0.62
CA GLN A 40 -20.95 -2.01 -0.31
C GLN A 40 -21.78 -2.44 -1.52
N ARG A 41 -22.44 -1.50 -2.21
CA ARG A 41 -23.16 -1.77 -3.46
C ARG A 41 -22.27 -2.38 -4.56
N ARG A 42 -20.99 -1.99 -4.60
CA ARG A 42 -19.97 -2.55 -5.52
C ARG A 42 -19.40 -3.89 -5.06
N GLY A 43 -19.91 -4.47 -3.97
CA GLY A 43 -19.54 -5.78 -3.45
C GLY A 43 -18.34 -5.78 -2.51
N TYR A 44 -17.93 -4.62 -1.99
CA TYR A 44 -16.86 -4.53 -1.00
C TYR A 44 -17.40 -4.64 0.42
N ARG A 45 -16.73 -5.43 1.26
CA ARG A 45 -17.00 -5.55 2.69
C ARG A 45 -15.91 -4.84 3.48
N ASN A 46 -16.31 -4.00 4.42
CA ASN A 46 -15.39 -3.37 5.36
C ASN A 46 -14.86 -4.42 6.35
N LEU A 47 -13.55 -4.49 6.51
CA LEU A 47 -12.86 -5.41 7.43
C LEU A 47 -12.34 -4.70 8.68
N GLY A 48 -12.76 -3.46 8.89
CA GLY A 48 -12.22 -2.58 9.90
C GLY A 48 -11.13 -1.69 9.35
N GLY A 49 -10.44 -1.04 10.26
CA GLY A 49 -9.49 -0.01 9.92
C GLY A 49 -8.86 0.58 11.15
N GLU A 50 -7.90 1.43 10.89
CA GLU A 50 -7.01 1.97 11.89
C GLU A 50 -7.02 3.49 11.77
N LYS A 51 -7.06 4.17 12.92
CA LYS A 51 -7.07 5.62 12.96
C LYS A 51 -5.66 6.13 13.19
N GLY A 52 -5.27 7.08 12.35
CA GLY A 52 -4.09 7.90 12.56
C GLY A 52 -4.40 9.32 13.00
N ASP A 53 -3.35 10.13 13.03
CA ASP A 53 -3.41 11.49 13.55
C ASP A 53 -4.21 12.43 12.64
N ASP A 54 -3.90 12.44 11.34
CA ASP A 54 -4.55 13.25 10.31
C ASP A 54 -5.40 12.42 9.34
N ARG A 55 -5.18 11.09 9.32
CA ARG A 55 -5.82 10.16 8.37
C ARG A 55 -6.29 8.90 9.07
N SER A 56 -7.35 8.28 8.56
CA SER A 56 -7.76 6.92 8.95
C SER A 56 -7.72 5.99 7.75
N TYR A 57 -7.29 4.75 7.97
CA TYR A 57 -7.19 3.72 6.93
C TYR A 57 -8.28 2.69 7.15
N THR A 58 -8.96 2.26 6.09
CA THR A 58 -9.95 1.17 6.16
C THR A 58 -9.66 0.12 5.10
N TYR A 59 -9.84 -1.14 5.44
CA TYR A 59 -9.59 -2.28 4.55
C TYR A 59 -10.90 -2.81 4.01
N TRP A 60 -10.94 -3.06 2.71
CA TRP A 60 -12.14 -3.47 2.02
C TRP A 60 -11.86 -4.65 1.11
N TRP A 61 -12.66 -5.71 1.27
CA TRP A 61 -12.54 -6.93 0.49
C TRP A 61 -13.71 -7.12 -0.46
N ASN A 62 -13.41 -7.38 -1.73
CA ASN A 62 -14.37 -7.87 -2.69
C ASN A 62 -14.06 -9.33 -3.03
N ALA A 63 -14.93 -10.24 -2.60
CA ALA A 63 -14.73 -11.68 -2.77
C ALA A 63 -14.81 -12.14 -4.22
N GLU A 64 -15.74 -11.57 -5.00
CA GLU A 64 -15.93 -11.90 -6.42
C GLU A 64 -14.69 -11.54 -7.25
N ARG A 65 -14.13 -10.35 -7.01
CA ARG A 65 -12.93 -9.84 -7.69
C ARG A 65 -11.63 -10.33 -7.05
N ARG A 66 -11.71 -11.04 -5.92
CA ARG A 66 -10.58 -11.38 -5.05
C ARG A 66 -9.65 -10.18 -4.81
N GLN A 67 -10.26 -9.03 -4.55
CA GLN A 67 -9.57 -7.74 -4.53
C GLN A 67 -9.62 -7.14 -3.13
N CYS A 68 -8.43 -6.90 -2.57
CA CYS A 68 -8.25 -6.14 -1.34
C CYS A 68 -7.90 -4.69 -1.70
N VAL A 69 -8.52 -3.73 -1.02
CA VAL A 69 -8.19 -2.31 -1.15
C VAL A 69 -8.06 -1.64 0.22
N THR A 70 -7.08 -0.76 0.36
CA THR A 70 -6.93 0.13 1.52
C THR A 70 -7.36 1.53 1.12
N ILE A 71 -8.24 2.14 1.93
CA ILE A 71 -8.75 3.49 1.71
C ILE A 71 -8.26 4.40 2.82
N ALA A 72 -7.47 5.40 2.46
CA ALA A 72 -7.05 6.46 3.38
C ALA A 72 -8.06 7.60 3.34
N THR A 73 -8.61 7.95 4.49
CA THR A 73 -9.56 9.03 4.69
C THR A 73 -8.88 10.17 5.41
N MET A 74 -8.93 11.37 4.85
CA MET A 74 -8.40 12.61 5.42
C MET A 74 -9.50 13.65 5.37
N GLU A 75 -9.72 14.40 6.46
CA GLU A 75 -10.79 15.42 6.52
C GLU A 75 -12.18 14.87 6.12
N GLY A 76 -12.45 13.60 6.47
CA GLY A 76 -13.71 12.91 6.14
C GLY A 76 -13.87 12.54 4.66
N ARG A 77 -12.81 12.61 3.85
CA ARG A 77 -12.82 12.27 2.42
C ARG A 77 -11.79 11.22 2.06
N TYR A 78 -12.10 10.39 1.07
CA TYR A 78 -11.15 9.41 0.53
C TYR A 78 -9.99 10.10 -0.17
N SER A 79 -8.91 10.32 0.56
CA SER A 79 -7.68 10.91 0.04
C SER A 79 -6.92 9.98 -0.89
N SER A 80 -7.02 8.66 -0.68
CA SER A 80 -6.51 7.65 -1.62
C SER A 80 -7.23 6.32 -1.47
N ILE A 81 -7.32 5.57 -2.55
CA ILE A 81 -7.82 4.19 -2.59
C ILE A 81 -6.77 3.37 -3.33
N THR A 82 -6.23 2.33 -2.71
CA THR A 82 -5.06 1.59 -3.24
C THR A 82 -5.35 0.11 -3.20
N SER A 83 -4.94 -0.66 -4.22
CA SER A 83 -4.90 -2.12 -4.13
C SER A 83 -3.90 -2.58 -3.06
N SER A 84 -4.30 -3.58 -2.28
CA SER A 84 -3.47 -4.17 -1.22
C SER A 84 -3.38 -5.69 -1.40
N PRO A 85 -2.30 -6.33 -0.90
CA PRO A 85 -2.21 -7.77 -0.82
C PRO A 85 -3.43 -8.41 -0.13
N ALA A 86 -3.82 -9.60 -0.59
CA ALA A 86 -4.89 -10.38 0.02
C ALA A 86 -4.71 -10.58 1.56
N PRO A 87 -3.50 -10.81 2.10
CA PRO A 87 -3.27 -10.91 3.54
C PRO A 87 -3.70 -9.68 4.35
N ASP A 88 -3.62 -8.48 3.79
CA ASP A 88 -4.03 -7.23 4.48
C ASP A 88 -5.55 -7.18 4.69
N CYS A 89 -6.30 -7.95 3.90
CA CYS A 89 -7.75 -8.16 4.05
C CYS A 89 -8.08 -9.51 4.74
N GLU A 90 -7.16 -10.02 5.56
CA GLU A 90 -7.28 -11.30 6.27
C GLU A 90 -7.50 -12.51 5.34
N GLN A 91 -7.17 -12.37 4.05
CA GLN A 91 -7.32 -13.45 3.08
C GLN A 91 -5.99 -14.16 2.89
N ARG A 92 -6.03 -15.49 2.88
CA ARG A 92 -4.88 -16.29 2.47
C ARG A 92 -4.50 -15.90 1.05
N ALA A 93 -3.24 -15.55 0.82
CA ALA A 93 -2.74 -15.31 -0.53
C ALA A 93 -3.08 -16.53 -1.41
N SER A 94 -3.91 -16.35 -2.42
CA SER A 94 -4.37 -17.48 -3.23
C SER A 94 -3.23 -17.99 -4.11
N GLY A 95 -2.62 -19.11 -3.68
CA GLY A 95 -1.90 -20.05 -4.54
C GLY A 95 -0.37 -19.95 -4.52
N ARG A 96 0.28 -20.74 -3.64
CA ARG A 96 1.40 -21.65 -3.96
C ARG A 96 2.02 -22.41 -2.77
N ASP A 97 1.50 -22.27 -1.55
CA ASP A 97 2.17 -22.90 -0.40
C ASP A 97 1.78 -24.36 -0.14
N ARG A 98 0.67 -24.87 -0.70
CA ARG A 98 0.28 -26.28 -0.46
C ARG A 98 0.99 -27.31 -1.33
N GLU A 99 1.53 -26.93 -2.49
CA GLU A 99 2.31 -27.83 -3.36
C GLU A 99 3.78 -27.94 -2.87
N ARG A 100 4.27 -26.91 -2.19
CA ARG A 100 5.70 -26.77 -1.83
C ARG A 100 6.11 -27.61 -0.63
N ASP A 101 5.18 -28.14 0.14
CA ASP A 101 5.44 -28.91 1.37
C ASP A 101 5.50 -30.43 1.15
N ARG A 102 5.44 -30.90 -0.11
CA ARG A 102 5.56 -32.32 -0.47
C ARG A 102 6.78 -32.69 -1.32
N ASP A 103 7.69 -31.76 -1.58
CA ASP A 103 8.90 -32.05 -2.37
C ASP A 103 10.10 -32.39 -1.47
N PRO A 104 10.54 -33.67 -1.42
CA PRO A 104 11.68 -34.10 -0.60
C PRO A 104 13.06 -33.69 -1.16
N ASN A 105 13.14 -32.96 -2.28
CA ASN A 105 14.42 -32.66 -2.95
C ASN A 105 14.92 -31.21 -2.77
N ARG A 106 14.41 -30.49 -1.75
CA ARG A 106 14.68 -29.05 -1.52
C ARG A 106 16.16 -28.67 -1.32
N ASP A 107 17.01 -29.60 -0.92
CA ASP A 107 18.41 -29.28 -0.61
C ASP A 107 19.27 -28.98 -1.84
N ARG A 108 18.79 -29.29 -3.06
CA ARG A 108 19.57 -29.09 -4.30
C ARG A 108 19.40 -27.73 -4.98
N ASP A 109 18.40 -26.94 -4.61
CA ASP A 109 18.05 -25.68 -5.30
C ASP A 109 18.50 -24.42 -4.54
N ARG A 110 19.26 -24.56 -3.44
CA ARG A 110 19.66 -23.42 -2.59
C ARG A 110 20.65 -22.46 -3.27
N ASP A 111 21.38 -22.93 -4.28
CA ASP A 111 22.45 -22.17 -4.95
C ASP A 111 22.10 -21.65 -6.34
N ARG A 112 20.82 -21.70 -6.76
CA ARG A 112 20.40 -21.19 -8.07
C ARG A 112 20.08 -19.68 -7.99
N PRO A 113 20.78 -18.81 -8.75
CA PRO A 113 20.40 -17.40 -8.85
C PRO A 113 18.98 -17.32 -9.40
N ARG A 114 18.06 -16.72 -8.64
CA ARG A 114 16.68 -16.54 -9.08
C ARG A 114 16.68 -15.63 -10.30
N ALA A 115 16.28 -16.20 -11.44
CA ALA A 115 16.13 -15.47 -12.68
C ALA A 115 15.09 -14.35 -12.50
N SER A 116 15.54 -13.16 -12.88
CA SER A 116 14.81 -11.89 -13.01
C SER A 116 13.39 -12.04 -13.56
N GLY A 117 12.44 -11.27 -13.00
CA GLY A 117 11.15 -11.04 -13.64
C GLY A 117 10.07 -10.37 -12.77
N SER A 118 10.16 -10.44 -11.45
CA SER A 118 9.30 -9.67 -10.53
C SER A 118 9.94 -9.67 -9.15
N VAL A 119 10.51 -8.54 -8.70
CA VAL A 119 10.61 -8.29 -7.25
C VAL A 119 9.18 -8.30 -6.78
N ALA A 120 8.77 -9.34 -6.04
CA ALA A 120 7.38 -9.46 -5.62
C ALA A 120 7.08 -8.23 -4.75
N PRO A 121 5.92 -7.55 -4.88
CA PRO A 121 5.54 -6.40 -4.04
C PRO A 121 5.72 -6.64 -2.53
N TYR A 122 5.74 -7.90 -2.11
CA TYR A 122 6.06 -8.36 -0.76
C TYR A 122 7.49 -8.00 -0.31
N GLU A 123 8.50 -8.00 -1.17
CA GLU A 123 9.91 -7.79 -0.79
C GLU A 123 10.15 -6.37 -0.25
N LEU A 124 9.56 -5.34 -0.88
CA LEU A 124 9.66 -3.96 -0.41
C LEU A 124 8.91 -3.75 0.92
N SER A 125 7.73 -4.35 1.08
CA SER A 125 6.98 -4.29 2.34
C SER A 125 7.77 -4.97 3.46
N GLN A 126 8.35 -6.15 3.23
CA GLN A 126 9.18 -6.83 4.22
C GLN A 126 10.43 -6.03 4.58
N LEU A 127 11.11 -5.46 3.57
CA LEU A 127 12.29 -4.62 3.79
C LEU A 127 11.93 -3.38 4.60
N CYS A 128 10.82 -2.72 4.27
CA CYS A 128 10.32 -1.58 5.03
C CYS A 128 10.01 -1.93 6.48
N ARG A 129 9.31 -3.05 6.73
CA ARG A 129 9.03 -3.54 8.08
C ARG A 129 10.32 -3.78 8.88
N GLY A 130 11.35 -4.35 8.24
CA GLY A 130 12.65 -4.59 8.87
C GLY A 130 13.36 -3.28 9.25
N GLN A 131 13.43 -2.33 8.31
CA GLN A 131 14.05 -1.02 8.55
C GLN A 131 13.32 -0.23 9.63
N ALA A 132 11.98 -0.27 9.63
CA ALA A 132 11.15 0.36 10.64
C ALA A 132 11.32 -0.28 12.03
N ALA A 133 11.40 -1.61 12.10
CA ALA A 133 11.64 -2.34 13.35
C ALA A 133 12.96 -1.90 14.00
N THR A 134 14.03 -1.84 13.21
CA THR A 134 15.33 -1.34 13.68
C THR A 134 15.27 0.14 14.03
N ARG A 135 14.62 0.97 13.22
CA ARG A 135 14.57 2.43 13.41
C ARG A 135 13.80 2.86 14.64
N PHE A 136 12.70 2.18 14.94
CA PHE A 136 11.77 2.56 16.01
C PHE A 136 11.88 1.68 17.25
N ASP A 137 12.83 0.75 17.27
CA ASP A 137 13.03 -0.23 18.34
C ASP A 137 11.73 -1.00 18.64
N ARG A 138 11.19 -1.63 17.60
CA ARG A 138 9.94 -2.39 17.62
C ARG A 138 10.16 -3.80 17.13
N ARG A 139 9.34 -4.75 17.60
CA ARG A 139 9.31 -6.08 16.98
C ARG A 139 8.69 -5.94 15.59
N PRO A 140 9.21 -6.65 14.56
CA PRO A 140 8.59 -6.62 13.23
C PRO A 140 7.10 -6.97 13.24
N SER A 141 6.67 -7.86 14.15
CA SER A 141 5.26 -8.24 14.32
C SER A 141 4.37 -7.13 14.88
N GLU A 142 4.93 -6.08 15.45
CA GLU A 142 4.22 -4.89 15.96
C GLU A 142 4.09 -3.79 14.90
N ILE A 143 4.67 -4.02 13.71
CA ILE A 143 4.72 -3.04 12.63
C ILE A 143 3.89 -3.54 11.46
N THR A 144 2.86 -2.76 11.15
CA THR A 144 2.06 -2.96 9.93
C THR A 144 2.61 -2.07 8.83
N VAL A 145 2.69 -2.63 7.63
CA VAL A 145 3.14 -1.94 6.41
C VAL A 145 2.18 -2.29 5.30
N ASN A 146 1.85 -1.29 4.48
CA ASN A 146 1.06 -1.45 3.28
C ASN A 146 1.90 -2.06 2.14
N ALA A 147 1.23 -2.30 1.03
CA ALA A 147 1.87 -2.54 -0.26
C ALA A 147 2.76 -1.35 -0.68
N PRO A 148 3.83 -1.60 -1.46
CA PRO A 148 4.59 -0.53 -2.09
C PRO A 148 3.73 0.24 -3.10
N ILE A 149 3.85 1.57 -3.03
CA ILE A 149 3.27 2.53 -3.97
C ILE A 149 4.41 2.96 -4.90
N ARG A 150 4.31 2.61 -6.18
CA ARG A 150 5.29 3.01 -7.20
C ARG A 150 5.15 4.51 -7.48
N GLN A 151 6.27 5.22 -7.49
CA GLN A 151 6.43 6.63 -7.78
C GLN A 151 7.28 6.82 -9.04
N ARG A 152 7.46 8.06 -9.49
CA ARG A 152 8.33 8.36 -10.64
C ARG A 152 9.81 8.09 -10.33
N ASP A 153 10.22 8.36 -9.10
CA ASP A 153 11.60 8.31 -8.60
C ASP A 153 11.86 7.09 -7.69
N GLY A 154 11.00 6.06 -7.78
CA GLY A 154 11.17 4.81 -7.03
C GLY A 154 9.88 4.27 -6.44
N SER A 155 9.94 3.75 -5.21
CA SER A 155 8.78 3.18 -4.51
C SER A 155 8.67 3.76 -3.11
N MET A 156 7.47 3.80 -2.56
CA MET A 156 7.27 4.12 -1.14
C MET A 156 6.41 3.06 -0.47
N VAL A 157 6.71 2.72 0.78
CA VAL A 157 5.88 1.81 1.60
C VAL A 157 5.47 2.58 2.83
N GLN A 158 4.17 2.75 3.02
CA GLN A 158 3.62 3.35 4.23
C GLN A 158 3.45 2.28 5.30
N GLY A 159 3.76 2.60 6.54
CA GLY A 159 3.53 1.72 7.67
C GLY A 159 3.21 2.50 8.93
N TRP A 160 2.86 1.77 9.98
CA TRP A 160 2.58 2.32 11.29
C TRP A 160 2.78 1.26 12.37
N TYR A 161 2.82 1.74 13.60
CA TYR A 161 2.83 0.89 14.79
C TYR A 161 2.17 1.63 15.96
N ASP A 162 1.62 0.88 16.90
CA ASP A 162 1.13 1.42 18.16
C ASP A 162 2.23 1.37 19.22
N ARG A 163 2.24 2.38 20.10
CA ARG A 163 3.07 2.37 21.30
C ARG A 163 2.12 2.20 22.48
N GLU A 164 2.37 1.21 23.34
CA GLU A 164 1.50 0.89 24.48
C GLU A 164 0.93 2.14 25.17
N GLY A 165 -0.40 2.26 25.19
CA GLY A 165 -1.12 3.38 25.80
C GLY A 165 -0.99 4.74 25.09
N LYS A 166 -0.45 4.79 23.88
CA LYS A 166 -0.19 6.01 23.10
C LYS A 166 -0.78 5.94 21.69
N ARG A 167 -0.78 7.10 21.02
CA ARG A 167 -1.24 7.29 19.64
C ARG A 167 -0.40 6.47 18.65
N THR A 168 -1.06 5.96 17.61
CA THR A 168 -0.44 5.27 16.47
C THR A 168 0.60 6.16 15.80
N THR A 169 1.79 5.62 15.55
CA THR A 169 2.87 6.31 14.83
C THR A 169 2.91 5.84 13.39
N PHE A 170 2.80 6.77 12.45
CA PHE A 170 2.91 6.50 11.01
C PHE A 170 4.32 6.78 10.52
N PHE A 171 4.72 6.05 9.50
CA PHE A 171 6.00 6.24 8.83
C PHE A 171 5.91 5.89 7.35
N THR A 172 6.87 6.38 6.58
CA THR A 172 7.02 6.04 5.16
C THR A 172 8.46 5.62 4.85
N CYS A 173 8.63 4.39 4.39
CA CYS A 173 9.87 3.96 3.75
C CYS A 173 9.90 4.44 2.31
N ARG A 174 11.04 5.00 1.88
CA ARG A 174 11.30 5.35 0.48
C ARG A 174 12.35 4.41 -0.10
N PHE A 175 12.18 4.10 -1.37
CA PHE A 175 13.07 3.30 -2.18
C PHE A 175 13.34 4.04 -3.50
N ASP A 176 14.51 3.86 -4.09
CA ASP A 176 14.84 4.39 -5.41
C ASP A 176 14.24 3.54 -6.55
N GLU A 177 14.55 3.90 -7.79
CA GLU A 177 14.08 3.20 -8.99
C GLU A 177 14.54 1.73 -9.06
N ASP A 178 15.68 1.43 -8.44
CA ASP A 178 16.31 0.10 -8.31
C ASP A 178 15.80 -0.66 -7.07
N ASP A 179 14.75 -0.16 -6.40
CA ASP A 179 14.15 -0.73 -5.20
C ASP A 179 15.11 -0.79 -3.99
N ARG A 180 16.18 0.03 -3.97
CA ARG A 180 17.07 0.18 -2.81
C ARG A 180 16.47 1.13 -1.79
N PHE A 181 16.55 0.75 -0.52
CA PHE A 181 16.06 1.57 0.58
C PHE A 181 16.84 2.89 0.69
N LEU A 182 16.10 3.99 0.73
CA LEU A 182 16.66 5.35 0.84
C LEU A 182 16.49 5.92 2.25
N SER A 183 15.27 5.90 2.76
CA SER A 183 14.95 6.58 4.02
C SER A 183 13.67 6.07 4.66
N ILE A 184 13.52 6.36 5.95
CA ILE A 184 12.27 6.26 6.69
C ILE A 184 11.93 7.64 7.26
N LEU A 185 10.72 8.10 6.95
CA LEU A 185 10.18 9.42 7.30
C LEU A 185 9.03 9.27 8.28
#